data_AF-A0A7X6MZ66-F1
#
_entry.id   AF-A0A7X6MZ66-F1
#
_cell.length_a   1.000
_cell.length_b   1.000
_cell.length_c   1.000
_cell.angle_alpha   90.00
_cell.angle_beta   90.00
_cell.angle_gamma   90.00
#
_symmetry.space_group_name_H-M   'P 1'
#
loop_
_entity.id
_entity.type
_entity.pdbx_description
1 polymer ?
#
loop_
_entity_poly.entity_id
_entity_poly.type
_entity_poly.pdbx_seq_one_letter_code
_entity_poly.pdbx_strand_id
1 'polypeptide(L)' 'MALSCYHIGSLDHTAETYQRMEKFAQENQYELKEECFERHVIDYWVTENEDEFVTEIIMPVMIKDELGMSSIKRK' A
#
# COMPACT_ATOMS: atom_id res chain seq x y z
N MET A 1 6.48 -3.57 -10.25
CA MET A 1 5.17 -2.89 -10.34
C MET A 1 4.85 -2.31 -8.97
N ALA A 2 3.76 -1.56 -8.81
CA ALA A 2 3.31 -1.09 -7.50
C ALA A 2 1.77 -1.16 -7.42
N LEU A 3 1.26 -1.35 -6.21
CA LEU A 3 -0.13 -1.05 -5.88
C LEU A 3 -0.18 0.39 -5.38
N SER A 4 -1.15 1.15 -5.88
CA SER A 4 -1.44 2.49 -5.37
C SER A 4 -2.90 2.62 -4.97
N CYS A 5 -3.16 3.36 -3.90
CA CYS A 5 -4.50 3.64 -3.42
C CYS A 5 -4.57 5.05 -2.83
N TYR A 6 -5.65 5.77 -3.14
CA TYR A 6 -5.95 7.04 -2.49
C TYR A 6 -6.77 6.77 -1.23
N HIS A 7 -6.25 7.18 -0.08
CA HIS A 7 -7.02 7.36 1.14
C HIS A 7 -7.64 8.77 1.12
N ILE A 8 -8.94 8.85 1.40
CA ILE A 8 -9.68 10.12 1.51
C ILE A 8 -10.20 10.19 2.94
N GLY A 9 -9.85 11.27 3.64
CA GLY A 9 -10.18 11.48 5.05
C GLY A 9 -8.95 11.51 5.97
N SER A 10 -9.23 11.55 7.27
CA SER A 10 -8.21 11.72 8.32
C SER A 10 -7.10 10.67 8.27
N LEU A 11 -5.86 11.11 8.47
CA LEU A 11 -4.68 10.25 8.46
C LEU A 11 -4.73 9.14 9.52
N ASP A 12 -5.49 9.33 10.60
CA ASP A 12 -5.69 8.34 11.66
C ASP A 12 -6.34 7.04 11.14
N HIS A 13 -7.09 7.12 10.04
CA HIS A 13 -7.77 5.98 9.41
C HIS A 13 -7.00 5.36 8.24
N THR A 14 -5.78 5.84 7.95
CA THR A 14 -4.96 5.35 6.83
C THR A 14 -4.63 3.85 6.96
N ALA A 15 -4.54 3.34 8.20
CA ALA A 15 -4.34 1.92 8.49
C ALA A 15 -5.40 1.01 7.81
N GLU A 16 -6.64 1.46 7.68
CA GLU A 16 -7.70 0.70 7.01
C GLU A 16 -7.44 0.57 5.50
N THR A 17 -6.85 1.60 4.88
CA THR A 17 -6.41 1.54 3.48
C THR A 17 -5.28 0.53 3.31
N TYR A 18 -4.29 0.50 4.20
CA TYR A 18 -3.22 -0.49 4.18
C TYR A 18 -3.76 -1.93 4.25
N GLN A 19 -4.66 -2.20 5.19
CA GLN A 19 -5.29 -3.52 5.33
C GLN A 19 -6.04 -3.95 4.05
N ARG A 20 -6.71 -3.01 3.40
CA ARG A 20 -7.39 -3.27 2.11
C ARG A 20 -6.39 -3.56 0.99
N MET A 21 -5.26 -2.85 0.94
CA MET A 21 -4.19 -3.09 -0.03
C MET A 21 -3.50 -4.44 0.19
N GLU A 22 -3.23 -4.81 1.44
CA GLU A 22 -2.69 -6.14 1.80
C GLU A 22 -3.63 -7.27 1.39
N LYS A 23 -4.92 -7.13 1.71
CA LYS A 23 -5.93 -8.10 1.30
C LYS A 23 -6.00 -8.23 -0.22
N PHE A 24 -6.02 -7.11 -0.94
CA PHE A 24 -6.01 -7.10 -2.41
C PHE A 24 -4.75 -7.79 -2.97
N ALA A 25 -3.58 -7.52 -2.39
CA ALA A 25 -2.33 -8.16 -2.82
C ALA A 25 -2.38 -9.68 -2.63
N GLN A 26 -2.88 -10.15 -1.48
CA GLN A 26 -3.04 -11.58 -1.20
C GLN A 26 -4.00 -12.27 -2.18
N GLU A 27 -5.16 -11.66 -2.43
CA GLU A 27 -6.19 -12.20 -3.35
C GLU A 27 -5.69 -12.27 -4.80
N ASN A 28 -4.75 -11.39 -5.19
CA ASN A 28 -4.24 -11.28 -6.55
C ASN A 28 -2.79 -11.80 -6.70
N GLN A 29 -2.29 -12.58 -5.74
CA GLN A 29 -0.97 -13.23 -5.78
C GLN A 29 0.20 -12.24 -5.95
N TYR A 30 0.06 -11.02 -5.42
CA TYR A 30 1.15 -10.08 -5.28
C TYR A 30 1.82 -10.23 -3.92
N GLU A 31 3.14 -10.03 -3.91
CA GLU A 31 3.93 -9.85 -2.70
C GLU A 31 4.28 -8.37 -2.56
N LEU A 32 3.77 -7.74 -1.50
CA LEU A 32 4.14 -6.37 -1.12
C LEU A 32 5.58 -6.36 -0.63
N LYS A 33 6.36 -5.39 -1.08
CA LYS A 33 7.70 -5.15 -0.52
C LYS A 33 7.62 -4.36 0.78
N GLU A 34 8.74 -4.33 1.50
CA GLU A 34 8.87 -3.57 2.76
C GLU A 34 8.83 -2.05 2.55
N GLU A 35 9.17 -1.57 1.35
CA GLU A 35 9.13 -0.13 1.07
C GLU A 35 7.68 0.37 0.92
N CYS A 36 7.39 1.54 1.48
CA CYS A 36 6.13 2.25 1.31
C CYS A 36 6.41 3.73 1.09
N PHE A 37 5.66 4.33 0.15
CA PHE A 37 5.72 5.76 -0.12
C PHE A 37 4.32 6.36 0.05
N GLU A 38 4.25 7.47 0.76
CA GLU A 38 3.03 8.26 0.92
C GLU A 38 3.21 9.62 0.25
N ARG A 39 2.19 10.03 -0.50
CA ARG A 39 2.12 11.36 -1.11
C ARG A 39 0.84 12.04 -0.65
N HIS A 40 1.00 13.06 0.19
CA HIS A 40 -0.10 13.91 0.60
C HIS A 40 -0.44 14.88 -0.54
N VAL A 41 -1.65 14.73 -1.09
CA VAL A 41 -2.18 15.55 -2.19
C VAL A 41 -2.99 16.73 -1.65
N ILE A 42 -3.79 16.48 -0.62
CA ILE A 42 -4.49 17.50 0.18
C ILE A 42 -4.20 17.18 1.64
N ASP A 43 -3.66 18.15 2.36
CA ASP A 43 -3.21 17.98 3.75
C ASP A 43 -3.48 19.24 4.59
N TYR A 44 -2.92 19.25 5.79
CA TYR A 44 -3.06 20.32 6.78
C TYR A 44 -2.51 21.68 6.31
N TRP A 45 -1.71 21.74 5.24
CA TRP A 45 -1.31 23.02 4.65
C TRP A 45 -2.39 23.63 3.76
N VAL A 46 -3.29 22.80 3.22
CA VAL A 46 -4.33 23.21 2.27
C VAL A 46 -5.67 23.43 2.95
N THR A 47 -6.03 22.61 3.93
CA THR A 47 -7.32 22.67 4.64
C THR A 47 -7.16 22.21 6.08
N GLU A 48 -8.02 22.72 6.98
CA GLU A 48 -8.11 22.22 8.37
C GLU A 48 -9.17 21.11 8.50
N ASN A 49 -9.96 20.85 7.45
CA ASN A 49 -10.97 19.80 7.43
C ASN A 49 -10.34 18.46 7.06
N GLU A 50 -10.08 17.60 8.05
CA GLU A 50 -9.43 16.29 7.83
C GLU A 50 -10.21 15.35 6.91
N ASP A 51 -11.54 15.50 6.82
CA ASP A 51 -12.37 14.71 5.90
C ASP A 51 -12.06 14.99 4.42
N GLU A 52 -11.38 16.10 4.13
CA GLU A 52 -10.94 16.50 2.79
C GLU A 52 -9.50 16.08 2.47
N PHE A 53 -8.78 15.51 3.45
CA PHE A 53 -7.41 15.06 3.22
C PHE A 53 -7.36 13.95 2.18
N VAL A 54 -6.31 13.96 1.36
CA VAL A 54 -6.09 12.97 0.32
C VAL A 54 -4.63 12.54 0.37
N THR A 55 -4.41 11.26 0.65
CA THR A 55 -3.07 10.65 0.66
C THR A 55 -3.02 9.50 -0.33
N GLU A 56 -2.08 9.54 -1.27
CA GLU A 56 -1.76 8.41 -2.13
C GLU A 56 -0.73 7.51 -1.44
N ILE A 57 -1.11 6.27 -1.19
CA ILE A 57 -0.24 5.21 -0.67
C ILE A 57 0.26 4.41 -1.86
N ILE A 58 1.58 4.20 -1.96
CA ILE A 58 2.23 3.48 -3.04
C ILE A 58 3.14 2.40 -2.44
N MET A 59 2.83 1.14 -2.74
CA MET A 59 3.60 -0.02 -2.28
C MET A 59 4.14 -0.81 -3.48
N PRO A 60 5.47 -0.91 -3.66
CA PRO A 60 6.05 -1.77 -4.67
C PRO A 60 5.65 -3.24 -4.47
N VAL A 61 5.46 -3.96 -5.58
CA VAL A 61 5.07 -5.38 -5.58
C VAL A 61 5.92 -6.24 -6.49
N MET A 62 6.01 -7.51 -6.12
CA MET A 62 6.48 -8.62 -6.94
C MET A 62 5.31 -9.55 -7.28
N ILE A 63 5.33 -10.14 -8.47
CA ILE A 63 4.40 -11.23 -8.81
C ILE A 63 4.95 -12.50 -8.17
N LYS A 64 4.12 -13.25 -7.45
CA LYS A 64 4.50 -14.59 -6.98
C LYS A 64 4.54 -15.51 -8.19
N ASP A 65 5.73 -15.73 -8.73
CA ASP A 65 5.92 -16.72 -9.79
C ASP A 65 5.76 -18.13 -9.18
N GLU A 66 4.94 -18.99 -9.78
CA GLU A 66 4.60 -20.33 -9.26
C GLU A 66 5.82 -21.26 -9.08
N LEU A 67 6.99 -20.87 -9.61
CA LEU A 67 8.24 -21.64 -9.58
C LEU A 67 9.18 -21.35 -8.39
N GLY A 68 8.80 -20.47 -7.46
CA GLY A 68 9.65 -20.03 -6.34
C GLY A 68 9.76 -20.96 -5.12
N MET A 69 8.98 -22.05 -5.04
CA MET A 69 9.02 -23.00 -3.92
C MET A 69 10.23 -23.98 -3.94
N SER A 70 11.23 -23.76 -4.81
CA SER A 70 12.34 -24.71 -5.04
C SER A 70 13.71 -24.31 -4.48
N SER A 71 13.89 -23.13 -3.87
CA SER A 71 15.23 -22.78 -3.37
C SER A 71 15.22 -21.86 -2.17
N ILE A 72 15.17 -22.45 -0.96
CA ILE A 72 16.05 -22.15 0.17
C ILE A 72 16.09 -23.39 1.09
N LYS A 73 16.93 -24.36 0.71
CA LYS A 73 17.82 -25.06 1.64
C LYS A 73 19.21 -24.94 1.06
N ARG A 74 19.92 -23.86 1.39
CA ARG A 74 21.36 -23.76 1.19
C ARG A 74 22.03 -23.56 2.54
N LYS A 75 22.60 -24.69 2.98
CA LYS A 75 23.57 -24.93 4.05
C LYS A 75 23.14 -24.63 5.49
#